data_AF-A0A1F6BHG0-F1
#
_entry.id   AF-A0A1F6BHG0-F1
#
_cell.length_a   1.000
_cell.length_b   1.000
_cell.length_c   1.000
_cell.angle_alpha   90.00
_cell.angle_beta   90.00
_cell.angle_gamma   90.00
#
_symmetry.space_group_name_H-M   'P 1'
#
loop_
_entity.id
_entity.type
_entity.pdbx_description
1 polymer ?
#
loop_
_entity_poly.entity_id
_entity_poly.type
_entity_poly.pdbx_seq_one_letter_code
_entity_poly.pdbx_strand_id
1 'polypeptide(L)'
;MKIISITGLILFFIFIWPIRYVHAYPPPQKVTATSDTVKVWEGVSLGFTLVYHLEFWNVGALDPSGQYSQVVGRAECTSNCNEYGGDEFTGTFSGGPNGEFIVNGLSFNLRNGTSTTASVADTSVTFTVDNPEAFDGSWNIETDFLPKQGVDGGLVKGTAQFSRNNGETFEDIPADGPINLREGDVIKTGPNSRFIIKYPDGSILKIKSNSKVTMLFEGVQIVFGETWFNLKKQGKTFRLVIYQTVAGVLGTSFSASHSEETNETKFDVMEGSVEVTLPDKGKLKLNPGDRYIVNEDGYDVTEFNYADALKEETALIETELAQAKLNDNGNINKDESNTQEDKETGTKTTPFLNISTILIFIGVLIFAVIFVIFLKRKK
;
A
#
# COMPACT_ATOMS: atom_id res chain seq x y z
N MET A 1 9.75 -73.32 23.50
CA MET A 1 9.66 -73.38 22.02
C MET A 1 9.27 -71.98 21.55
N LYS A 2 10.00 -71.46 20.54
CA LYS A 2 9.86 -70.10 19.96
C LYS A 2 8.40 -69.77 19.60
N ILE A 3 8.02 -68.49 19.68
CA ILE A 3 7.78 -67.63 18.50
C ILE A 3 7.75 -66.18 18.97
N ILE A 4 8.73 -65.42 18.49
CA ILE A 4 8.75 -63.96 18.47
C ILE A 4 7.76 -63.55 17.36
N SER A 5 6.71 -62.80 17.67
CA SER A 5 5.89 -62.13 16.65
C SER A 5 6.19 -60.64 16.68
N ILE A 6 6.88 -60.22 15.62
CA ILE A 6 7.25 -58.86 15.26
C ILE A 6 5.97 -58.15 14.82
N THR A 7 5.34 -57.38 15.71
CA THR A 7 4.25 -56.46 15.33
C THR A 7 4.08 -55.39 16.41
N GLY A 8 5.01 -54.43 16.44
CA GLY A 8 4.97 -53.34 17.42
C GLY A 8 6.06 -52.29 17.25
N LEU A 9 6.56 -52.10 16.03
CA LEU A 9 7.49 -51.01 15.71
C LEU A 9 7.06 -50.38 14.38
N ILE A 10 5.83 -49.87 14.35
CA ILE A 10 5.42 -48.97 13.27
C ILE A 10 6.08 -47.63 13.55
N LEU A 11 7.11 -47.37 12.76
CA LEU A 11 7.66 -46.09 12.35
C LEU A 11 6.89 -44.87 12.90
N PHE A 12 7.46 -44.25 13.93
CA PHE A 12 7.28 -42.82 14.19
C PHE A 12 8.36 -42.06 13.40
N PHE A 13 8.35 -42.19 12.06
CA PHE A 13 8.96 -41.18 11.21
C PHE A 13 7.97 -40.02 11.16
N ILE A 14 7.98 -39.18 12.21
CA ILE A 14 7.57 -37.80 12.04
C ILE A 14 8.57 -37.24 11.03
N PHE A 15 8.10 -37.06 9.80
CA PHE A 15 8.70 -36.11 8.88
C PHE A 15 8.69 -34.75 9.60
N ILE A 16 9.77 -34.45 10.31
CA ILE A 16 10.12 -33.08 10.64
C ILE A 16 10.54 -32.51 9.29
N TRP A 17 9.55 -32.08 8.50
CA TRP A 17 9.81 -31.07 7.49
C TRP A 17 10.54 -29.96 8.24
N PRO A 18 11.68 -29.46 7.74
CA PRO A 18 12.22 -28.24 8.31
C PRO A 18 11.08 -27.24 8.22
N ILE A 19 10.58 -26.82 9.38
CA ILE A 19 9.79 -25.60 9.48
C ILE A 19 10.74 -24.59 8.88
N ARG A 20 10.50 -24.21 7.62
CA ARG A 20 11.14 -23.06 7.04
C ARG A 20 10.79 -21.96 8.03
N TYR A 21 11.80 -21.46 8.74
CA TYR A 21 11.66 -20.21 9.46
C TYR A 21 11.11 -19.24 8.43
N VAL A 22 9.82 -18.94 8.54
CA VAL A 22 9.25 -17.78 7.89
C VAL A 22 10.11 -16.66 8.46
N HIS A 23 10.89 -16.00 7.60
CA HIS A 23 11.72 -14.87 7.97
C HIS A 23 10.78 -13.81 8.56
N ALA A 24 10.61 -13.83 9.88
CA ALA A 24 9.80 -12.85 10.58
C ALA A 24 10.57 -11.54 10.50
N TYR A 25 9.91 -10.51 9.97
CA TYR A 25 10.42 -9.16 9.97
C TYR A 25 10.81 -8.72 11.38
N PRO A 26 11.85 -7.89 11.51
CA PRO A 26 12.11 -7.26 12.79
C PRO A 26 10.86 -6.45 13.17
N PRO A 27 10.38 -6.57 14.42
CA PRO A 27 9.22 -5.83 14.87
C PRO A 27 9.49 -4.31 14.77
N PRO A 28 8.43 -3.48 14.67
CA PRO A 28 8.56 -2.04 14.82
C PRO A 28 9.31 -1.70 16.11
N GLN A 29 10.44 -1.04 15.97
CA GLN A 29 11.31 -0.62 17.05
C GLN A 29 11.71 0.83 16.84
N LYS A 30 11.74 1.56 17.96
CA LYS A 30 12.27 2.91 17.99
C LYS A 30 13.80 2.81 17.93
N VAL A 31 14.39 3.64 17.10
CA VAL A 31 15.80 3.69 16.77
C VAL A 31 16.28 5.11 17.04
N THR A 32 17.48 5.20 17.60
CA THR A 32 18.18 6.48 17.77
C THR A 32 19.44 6.47 16.91
N ALA A 33 19.74 7.59 16.28
CA ALA A 33 21.03 7.81 15.63
C ALA A 33 21.67 9.10 16.15
N THR A 34 22.93 8.99 16.56
CA THR A 34 23.70 10.11 17.14
C THR A 34 24.77 10.57 16.17
N SER A 35 24.91 11.89 16.02
CA SER A 35 25.93 12.47 15.17
C SER A 35 27.31 12.49 15.81
N ASP A 36 28.34 12.60 14.97
CA ASP A 36 29.64 13.09 15.42
C ASP A 36 29.53 14.52 16.00
N THR A 37 30.51 14.92 16.80
CA THR A 37 30.58 16.28 17.35
C THR A 37 30.83 17.30 16.24
N VAL A 38 29.84 18.18 16.02
CA VAL A 38 29.89 19.24 15.00
C VAL A 38 30.37 20.55 15.63
N LYS A 39 31.43 21.15 15.09
CA LYS A 39 31.87 22.49 15.48
C LYS A 39 31.17 23.53 14.62
N VAL A 40 30.32 24.35 15.22
CA VAL A 40 29.65 25.46 14.55
C VAL A 40 30.48 26.72 14.77
N TRP A 41 30.94 27.34 13.69
CA TRP A 41 31.72 28.58 13.72
C TRP A 41 30.87 29.75 13.24
N GLU A 42 30.45 30.61 14.16
CA GLU A 42 30.16 32.01 13.84
C GLU A 42 31.39 32.85 14.17
N GLY A 43 31.67 33.87 13.36
CA GLY A 43 32.96 34.59 13.34
C GLY A 43 33.49 35.07 14.71
N VAL A 44 34.82 35.04 14.83
CA VAL A 44 35.71 35.69 15.83
C VAL A 44 35.43 35.46 17.34
N SER A 45 34.39 34.74 17.75
CA SER A 45 34.16 34.40 19.16
C SER A 45 33.68 32.96 19.34
N LEU A 46 34.47 32.18 20.08
CA LEU A 46 34.23 30.84 20.64
C LEU A 46 33.14 30.01 19.92
N GLY A 47 33.54 29.26 18.90
CA GLY A 47 32.68 28.24 18.31
C GLY A 47 32.17 27.27 19.37
N PHE A 48 30.92 26.84 19.19
CA PHE A 48 30.26 25.86 20.07
C PHE A 48 30.21 24.50 19.38
N THR A 49 30.10 23.46 20.20
CA THR A 49 30.01 22.07 19.70
C THR A 49 28.64 21.50 19.96
N LEU A 50 28.04 20.92 18.92
CA LEU A 50 26.76 20.24 18.99
C LEU A 50 26.93 18.74 18.71
N VAL A 51 26.04 17.95 19.31
CA VAL A 51 25.76 16.56 18.96
C VAL A 51 24.27 16.51 18.62
N TYR A 52 23.93 15.94 17.48
CA TYR A 52 22.54 15.79 17.05
C TYR A 52 22.07 14.37 17.31
N HIS A 53 20.85 14.23 17.81
CA HIS A 53 20.18 12.95 18.00
C HIS A 53 18.96 12.89 17.10
N LEU A 54 18.80 11.81 16.35
CA LEU A 54 17.61 11.52 15.56
C LEU A 54 16.89 10.34 16.18
N GLU A 55 15.60 10.47 16.42
CA GLU A 55 14.74 9.41 16.91
C GLU A 55 13.69 9.08 15.86
N PHE A 56 13.59 7.81 15.46
CA PHE A 56 12.73 7.35 14.37
C PHE A 56 12.36 5.88 14.53
N TRP A 57 11.49 5.34 13.68
CA TRP A 57 11.14 3.92 13.68
C TRP A 57 11.86 3.17 12.57
N ASN A 58 12.33 1.95 12.86
CA ASN A 58 13.02 1.12 11.86
C ASN A 58 12.12 0.78 10.64
N VAL A 59 10.80 0.79 10.79
CA VAL A 59 9.84 0.25 9.80
C VAL A 59 9.15 1.28 8.88
N GLY A 60 9.45 2.59 8.98
CA GLY A 60 8.78 3.60 8.14
C GLY A 60 7.26 3.69 8.39
N ALA A 61 6.50 4.39 7.55
CA ALA A 61 5.06 4.61 7.75
C ALA A 61 4.24 3.30 7.70
N LEU A 62 3.80 2.81 8.87
CA LEU A 62 2.85 1.68 8.99
C LEU A 62 1.52 2.06 9.66
N ASP A 63 1.37 3.30 10.13
CA ASP A 63 0.16 3.75 10.84
C ASP A 63 -0.59 4.79 9.98
N PRO A 64 -1.93 4.67 9.80
CA PRO A 64 -2.77 5.69 9.17
C PRO A 64 -2.61 7.12 9.73
N SER A 65 -2.06 7.31 10.93
CA SER A 65 -1.72 8.64 11.47
C SER A 65 -0.42 9.25 10.91
N GLY A 66 0.41 8.48 10.20
CA GLY A 66 1.74 8.90 9.73
C GLY A 66 2.83 8.91 10.83
N GLN A 67 2.54 8.39 12.02
CA GLN A 67 3.46 8.46 13.18
C GLN A 67 4.77 7.70 12.99
N TYR A 68 4.78 6.54 12.33
CA TYR A 68 6.01 5.77 12.17
C TYR A 68 6.99 6.32 11.14
N SER A 69 6.51 7.14 10.20
CA SER A 69 7.41 7.92 9.34
C SER A 69 8.03 9.10 10.06
N GLN A 70 7.53 9.53 11.22
CA GLN A 70 8.03 10.73 11.88
C GLN A 70 9.44 10.52 12.43
N VAL A 71 10.30 11.48 12.13
CA VAL A 71 11.64 11.63 12.72
C VAL A 71 11.60 12.83 13.65
N VAL A 72 12.10 12.67 14.87
CA VAL A 72 12.30 13.76 15.82
C VAL A 72 13.79 13.92 16.05
N GLY A 73 14.32 15.08 15.68
CA GLY A 73 15.71 15.43 15.89
C GLY A 73 15.88 16.41 17.04
N ARG A 74 16.98 16.30 17.78
CA ARG A 74 17.35 17.21 18.86
C ARG A 74 18.81 17.57 18.77
N ALA A 75 19.13 18.85 18.88
CA ALA A 75 20.50 19.32 19.03
C ALA A 75 20.88 19.41 20.51
N GLU A 76 21.95 18.75 20.93
CA GLU A 76 22.52 18.83 22.26
C GLU A 76 23.85 19.58 22.21
N CYS A 77 23.97 20.65 23.00
CA CYS A 77 25.21 21.42 23.06
C CYS A 77 26.16 20.83 24.11
N THR A 78 27.41 20.61 23.70
CA THR A 78 28.44 19.93 24.51
C THR A 78 29.53 20.87 25.03
N SER A 79 29.75 22.03 24.38
CA SER A 79 30.70 23.05 24.87
C SER A 79 30.41 24.45 24.31
N ASN A 80 30.72 25.49 25.11
CA ASN A 80 30.59 26.93 24.78
C ASN A 80 29.16 27.39 24.41
N CYS A 81 28.15 26.88 25.12
CA CYS A 81 26.74 27.13 24.83
C CYS A 81 26.27 28.49 25.39
N ASN A 82 26.34 29.54 24.56
CA ASN A 82 25.80 30.87 24.89
C ASN A 82 24.39 31.04 24.27
N GLU A 83 23.42 30.23 24.69
CA GLU A 83 21.99 30.16 24.23
C GLU A 83 21.65 29.11 23.16
N TYR A 84 22.62 28.39 22.60
CA TYR A 84 22.36 27.35 21.58
C TYR A 84 22.34 25.93 22.18
N GLY A 85 21.30 25.15 21.86
CA GLY A 85 21.12 23.77 22.31
C GLY A 85 19.72 23.50 22.84
N GLY A 86 19.15 22.35 22.49
CA GLY A 86 17.81 21.93 22.87
C GLY A 86 16.75 22.11 21.77
N ASP A 87 17.12 22.67 20.63
CA ASP A 87 16.23 22.82 19.48
C ASP A 87 15.79 21.45 18.97
N GLU A 88 14.47 21.30 18.85
CA GLU A 88 13.85 20.14 18.21
C GLU A 88 13.54 20.46 16.76
N PHE A 89 13.76 19.49 15.88
CA PHE A 89 13.35 19.55 14.50
C PHE A 89 12.65 18.24 14.13
N THR A 90 11.83 18.29 13.09
CA THR A 90 11.07 17.12 12.65
C THR A 90 11.35 16.81 11.20
N GLY A 91 11.20 15.54 10.83
CA GLY A 91 11.31 15.08 9.46
C GLY A 91 10.57 13.77 9.23
N THR A 92 10.88 13.12 8.13
CA THR A 92 10.35 11.80 7.78
C THR A 92 11.43 10.77 7.50
N PHE A 93 11.14 9.50 7.76
CA PHE A 93 11.96 8.35 7.39
C PHE A 93 11.13 7.29 6.67
N SER A 94 11.63 6.79 5.54
CA SER A 94 10.90 5.83 4.71
C SER A 94 10.94 4.38 5.21
N GLY A 95 11.82 4.05 6.16
CA GLY A 95 11.92 2.71 6.75
C GLY A 95 13.02 1.84 6.14
N GLY A 96 13.46 0.86 6.92
CA GLY A 96 14.44 -0.15 6.55
C GLY A 96 15.90 0.29 6.57
N PRO A 97 16.83 -0.65 6.33
CA PRO A 97 18.27 -0.44 6.48
C PRO A 97 18.83 0.59 5.49
N ASN A 98 18.10 0.88 4.40
CA ASN A 98 18.50 1.84 3.38
C ASN A 98 17.48 2.97 3.17
N GLY A 99 16.61 3.18 4.16
CA GLY A 99 15.56 4.20 4.11
C GLY A 99 16.10 5.62 3.94
N GLU A 100 15.28 6.49 3.39
CA GLU A 100 15.56 7.90 3.15
C GLU A 100 15.03 8.74 4.31
N PHE A 101 15.85 9.66 4.80
CA PHE A 101 15.46 10.73 5.71
C PHE A 101 15.18 12.00 4.93
N ILE A 102 14.12 12.72 5.30
CA ILE A 102 13.84 14.09 4.82
C ILE A 102 13.68 14.99 6.05
N VAL A 103 14.62 15.87 6.28
CA VAL A 103 14.66 16.77 7.45
C VAL A 103 14.98 18.19 6.99
N ASN A 104 14.11 19.16 7.30
CA ASN A 104 14.30 20.57 6.91
C ASN A 104 14.67 20.77 5.42
N GLY A 105 14.14 19.93 4.53
CA GLY A 105 14.40 19.97 3.09
C GLY A 105 15.70 19.28 2.63
N LEU A 106 16.48 18.70 3.56
CA LEU A 106 17.64 17.87 3.24
C LEU A 106 17.22 16.40 3.13
N SER A 107 17.67 15.73 2.07
CA SER A 107 17.49 14.28 1.87
C SER A 107 18.82 13.55 2.03
N PHE A 108 18.81 12.45 2.78
CA PHE A 108 19.95 11.56 2.97
C PHE A 108 19.52 10.14 3.35
N ASN A 109 20.30 9.12 2.95
CA ASN A 109 19.91 7.71 3.11
C ASN A 109 20.67 7.02 4.23
N LEU A 110 19.98 6.18 4.99
CA LEU A 110 20.59 5.18 5.84
C LEU A 110 21.40 4.19 4.99
N ARG A 111 22.50 3.70 5.53
CA ARG A 111 23.35 2.69 4.88
C ARG A 111 23.40 1.44 5.72
N ASN A 112 22.79 0.37 5.21
CA ASN A 112 22.77 -0.95 5.81
C ASN A 112 22.35 -0.95 7.30
N GLY A 113 21.46 -0.04 7.71
CA GLY A 113 20.97 0.06 9.09
C GLY A 113 21.96 0.65 10.09
N THR A 114 23.12 1.14 9.65
CA THR A 114 24.24 1.48 10.54
C THR A 114 24.58 2.95 10.62
N SER A 115 24.56 3.67 9.51
CA SER A 115 24.97 5.07 9.48
C SER A 115 24.38 5.84 8.32
N THR A 116 24.33 7.16 8.44
CA THR A 116 23.98 8.07 7.35
C THR A 116 24.80 9.35 7.44
N THR A 117 24.93 10.08 6.34
CA THR A 117 25.67 11.34 6.28
C THR A 117 24.80 12.40 5.63
N ALA A 118 24.52 13.47 6.37
CA ALA A 118 23.87 14.67 5.86
C ALA A 118 24.93 15.71 5.51
N SER A 119 24.84 16.31 4.33
CA SER A 119 25.80 17.31 3.86
C SER A 119 25.09 18.62 3.54
N VAL A 120 25.61 19.73 4.06
CA VAL A 120 25.14 21.09 3.79
C VAL A 120 26.35 21.95 3.43
N ALA A 121 26.38 22.44 2.19
CA ALA A 121 27.53 23.15 1.62
C ALA A 121 28.84 22.38 1.86
N ASP A 122 29.80 22.94 2.60
CA ASP A 122 31.12 22.34 2.87
C ASP A 122 31.16 21.54 4.18
N THR A 123 30.03 21.38 4.87
CA THR A 123 29.95 20.62 6.13
C THR A 123 29.22 19.32 5.93
N SER A 124 29.79 18.22 6.42
CA SER A 124 29.12 16.91 6.47
C SER A 124 29.02 16.44 7.92
N VAL A 125 27.87 15.86 8.25
CA VAL A 125 27.56 15.34 9.59
C VAL A 125 27.17 13.89 9.42
N THR A 126 27.95 13.00 10.05
CA THR A 126 27.65 11.56 10.06
C THR A 126 26.86 11.23 11.31
N PHE A 127 25.78 10.48 11.13
CA PHE A 127 24.97 9.89 12.17
C PHE A 127 25.22 8.39 12.22
N THR A 128 25.48 7.86 13.42
CA THR A 128 25.62 6.43 13.69
C THR A 128 24.37 5.95 14.41
N VAL A 129 23.79 4.84 13.96
CA VAL A 129 22.65 4.21 14.61
C VAL A 129 23.11 3.50 15.88
N ASP A 130 22.45 3.78 17.00
CA ASP A 130 22.83 3.25 18.31
C ASP A 130 22.48 1.76 18.48
N ASN A 131 21.42 1.30 17.83
CA ASN A 131 20.92 -0.08 17.85
C ASN A 131 20.75 -0.64 16.42
N PRO A 132 21.85 -0.88 15.67
CA PRO A 132 21.80 -1.34 14.28
C PRO A 132 21.12 -2.71 14.12
N GLU A 133 21.07 -3.52 15.18
CA GLU A 133 20.36 -4.80 15.22
C GLU A 133 18.84 -4.65 15.07
N ALA A 134 18.28 -3.44 15.26
CA ALA A 134 16.89 -3.15 14.87
C ALA A 134 16.65 -3.37 13.37
N PHE A 135 17.73 -3.43 12.58
CA PHE A 135 17.75 -3.75 11.17
C PHE A 135 18.29 -5.16 10.87
N ASP A 136 18.52 -6.01 11.89
CA ASP A 136 18.87 -7.41 11.68
C ASP A 136 17.61 -8.19 11.26
N GLY A 137 17.63 -8.73 10.04
CA GLY A 137 16.50 -9.46 9.48
C GLY A 137 16.48 -9.43 7.96
N SER A 138 15.51 -10.12 7.36
CA SER A 138 15.28 -10.02 5.92
C SER A 138 14.55 -8.72 5.62
N TRP A 139 15.31 -7.68 5.29
CA TRP A 139 14.76 -6.42 4.78
C TRP A 139 14.66 -6.45 3.27
N ASN A 140 13.77 -7.30 2.76
CA ASN A 140 13.31 -7.22 1.38
C ASN A 140 12.16 -6.22 1.28
N ILE A 141 12.46 -4.92 1.38
CA ILE A 141 11.46 -3.88 1.11
C ILE A 141 10.96 -3.95 -0.34
N GLU A 142 11.78 -4.44 -1.27
CA GLU A 142 11.38 -4.59 -2.67
C GLU A 142 10.43 -5.77 -2.96
N THR A 143 10.32 -6.79 -2.10
CA THR A 143 9.60 -8.01 -2.49
C THR A 143 8.66 -8.65 -1.48
N ASP A 144 8.72 -8.38 -0.17
CA ASP A 144 7.96 -9.24 0.76
C ASP A 144 7.10 -8.50 1.82
N PHE A 145 7.17 -7.17 1.98
CA PHE A 145 6.34 -6.44 2.97
C PHE A 145 4.92 -6.10 2.50
N LEU A 146 4.53 -6.54 1.31
CA LEU A 146 3.10 -6.58 0.98
C LEU A 146 2.52 -7.84 1.61
N PRO A 147 1.39 -7.78 2.35
CA PRO A 147 0.35 -8.72 1.98
C PRO A 147 0.09 -8.53 0.48
N LYS A 148 0.75 -9.37 -0.34
CA LYS A 148 0.57 -9.49 -1.79
C LYS A 148 -0.88 -9.81 -2.07
N GLN A 149 -1.71 -8.79 -2.11
CA GLN A 149 -2.63 -8.61 -3.22
C GLN A 149 -2.51 -7.14 -3.59
N GLY A 150 -1.48 -6.84 -4.41
CA GLY A 150 -1.56 -5.64 -5.20
C GLY A 150 -2.90 -5.65 -5.94
N VAL A 151 -3.48 -4.49 -6.14
CA VAL A 151 -4.78 -4.39 -6.79
C VAL A 151 -4.57 -4.41 -8.28
N ASP A 152 -5.36 -5.22 -8.98
CA ASP A 152 -5.22 -5.27 -10.42
C ASP A 152 -5.88 -4.02 -11.01
N GLY A 153 -5.08 -3.28 -11.77
CA GLY A 153 -5.52 -2.13 -12.55
C GLY A 153 -5.29 -2.38 -14.02
N GLY A 154 -6.09 -1.78 -14.89
CA GLY A 154 -5.91 -1.94 -16.33
C GLY A 154 -6.39 -0.74 -17.13
N LEU A 155 -5.73 -0.56 -18.27
CA LEU A 155 -6.07 0.48 -19.23
C LEU A 155 -7.32 0.06 -20.01
N VAL A 156 -8.38 0.87 -19.94
CA VAL A 156 -9.62 0.65 -20.68
C VAL A 156 -9.51 1.26 -22.08
N LYS A 157 -9.00 2.50 -22.16
CA LYS A 157 -8.80 3.24 -23.40
C LYS A 157 -7.75 4.34 -23.22
N GLY A 158 -7.22 4.83 -24.33
CA GLY A 158 -6.25 5.92 -24.39
C GLY A 158 -4.86 5.48 -24.00
N THR A 159 -4.17 6.30 -23.22
CA THR A 159 -2.83 6.03 -22.67
C THR A 159 -2.81 6.20 -21.15
N ALA A 160 -2.03 5.36 -20.48
CA ALA A 160 -1.68 5.54 -19.08
C ALA A 160 -0.21 5.15 -18.87
N GLN A 161 0.39 5.76 -17.86
CA GLN A 161 1.74 5.48 -17.41
C GLN A 161 1.70 5.18 -15.92
N PHE A 162 2.63 4.37 -15.44
CA PHE A 162 2.80 4.11 -14.01
C PHE A 162 4.23 4.37 -13.57
N SER A 163 4.42 4.63 -12.28
CA SER A 163 5.73 4.82 -11.66
C SER A 163 5.78 4.03 -10.35
N ARG A 164 6.88 3.30 -10.12
CA ARG A 164 7.16 2.58 -8.86
C ARG A 164 7.96 3.39 -7.85
N ASN A 165 8.56 4.50 -8.29
CA ASN A 165 9.46 5.34 -7.51
C ASN A 165 8.84 6.72 -7.27
N ASN A 166 7.62 6.74 -6.73
CA ASN A 166 6.92 7.98 -6.34
C ASN A 166 6.80 9.04 -7.45
N GLY A 167 6.83 8.64 -8.73
CA GLY A 167 6.68 9.55 -9.87
C GLY A 167 7.97 10.15 -10.40
N GLU A 168 9.15 9.63 -10.02
CA GLU A 168 10.42 10.05 -10.62
C GLU A 168 10.56 9.55 -12.06
N THR A 169 10.24 8.28 -12.32
CA THR A 169 10.25 7.69 -13.66
C THR A 169 8.95 7.00 -14.00
N PHE A 170 8.46 7.22 -15.21
CA PHE A 170 7.19 6.67 -15.70
C PHE A 170 7.41 5.67 -16.83
N GLU A 171 6.70 4.55 -16.75
CA GLU A 171 6.63 3.50 -17.76
C GLU A 171 5.21 3.46 -18.34
N ASP A 172 5.09 3.19 -19.65
CA ASP A 172 3.79 3.05 -20.28
C ASP A 172 3.08 1.77 -19.78
N ILE A 173 1.80 1.89 -19.43
CA ILE A 173 0.98 0.73 -19.10
C ILE A 173 0.53 0.09 -20.42
N PRO A 174 0.88 -1.18 -20.67
CA PRO A 174 0.50 -1.83 -21.91
C PRO A 174 -1.00 -2.14 -21.92
N ALA A 175 -1.62 -2.04 -23.08
CA ALA A 175 -3.06 -2.29 -23.24
C ALA A 175 -3.44 -3.78 -23.22
N ASP A 176 -2.46 -4.68 -23.05
CA ASP A 176 -2.61 -6.12 -23.22
C ASP A 176 -2.77 -6.89 -21.90
N GLY A 177 -2.81 -6.23 -20.75
CA GLY A 177 -2.98 -6.92 -19.47
C GLY A 177 -3.21 -6.01 -18.28
N PRO A 178 -3.72 -6.56 -17.18
CA PRO A 178 -3.72 -5.85 -15.92
C PRO A 178 -2.29 -5.69 -15.40
N ILE A 179 -2.07 -4.60 -14.70
CA ILE A 179 -0.89 -4.30 -13.92
C ILE A 179 -1.25 -4.51 -12.45
N ASN A 180 -0.38 -5.19 -11.72
CA ASN A 180 -0.51 -5.33 -10.28
C ASN A 180 0.01 -4.06 -9.60
N LEU A 181 -0.91 -3.24 -9.08
CA LEU A 181 -0.59 -1.99 -8.41
C LEU A 181 -0.31 -2.22 -6.93
N ARG A 182 0.68 -1.49 -6.41
CA ARG A 182 1.16 -1.56 -5.03
C ARG A 182 1.06 -0.17 -4.41
N GLU A 183 1.12 -0.13 -3.09
CA GLU A 183 1.29 1.13 -2.38
C GLU A 183 2.52 1.89 -2.90
N GLY A 184 2.40 3.21 -3.00
CA GLY A 184 3.43 4.10 -3.56
C GLY A 184 3.40 4.22 -5.08
N ASP A 185 2.73 3.31 -5.80
CA ASP A 185 2.61 3.42 -7.24
C ASP A 185 1.86 4.69 -7.65
N VAL A 186 2.35 5.36 -8.69
CA VAL A 186 1.70 6.55 -9.26
C VAL A 186 1.19 6.21 -10.65
N ILE A 187 -0.11 6.40 -10.87
CA ILE A 187 -0.77 6.23 -12.16
C ILE A 187 -1.02 7.60 -12.77
N LYS A 188 -0.65 7.78 -14.03
CA LYS A 188 -0.92 8.98 -14.82
C LYS A 188 -1.69 8.61 -16.09
N THR A 189 -2.83 9.24 -16.32
CA THR A 189 -3.65 9.01 -17.53
C THR A 189 -3.55 10.19 -18.48
N GLY A 190 -3.49 9.89 -19.78
CA GLY A 190 -3.49 10.89 -20.85
C GLY A 190 -4.89 11.41 -21.23
N PRO A 191 -4.97 12.19 -22.32
CA PRO A 191 -6.24 12.65 -22.88
C PRO A 191 -7.08 11.50 -23.42
N ASN A 192 -8.40 11.57 -23.24
CA ASN A 192 -9.37 10.53 -23.64
C ASN A 192 -9.10 9.15 -23.03
N SER A 193 -8.31 9.09 -21.96
CA SER A 193 -7.94 7.87 -21.28
C SER A 193 -8.94 7.50 -20.19
N ARG A 194 -8.97 6.20 -19.88
CA ARG A 194 -9.63 5.66 -18.70
C ARG A 194 -8.84 4.46 -18.20
N PHE A 195 -8.55 4.46 -16.91
CA PHE A 195 -7.87 3.38 -16.23
C PHE A 195 -8.75 2.93 -15.06
N ILE A 196 -8.94 1.62 -14.90
CA ILE A 196 -9.83 1.05 -13.90
C ILE A 196 -9.02 0.21 -12.93
N ILE A 197 -9.33 0.30 -11.64
CA ILE A 197 -8.74 -0.51 -10.58
C ILE A 197 -9.85 -1.30 -9.94
N LYS A 198 -9.59 -2.59 -9.71
CA LYS A 198 -10.51 -3.47 -9.01
C LYS A 198 -9.84 -4.01 -7.75
N TYR A 199 -10.47 -3.72 -6.61
CA TYR A 199 -10.04 -4.23 -5.31
C TYR A 199 -10.63 -5.62 -5.04
N PRO A 200 -9.97 -6.46 -4.22
CA PRO A 200 -10.44 -7.81 -3.89
C PRO A 200 -11.83 -7.89 -3.23
N ASP A 201 -12.27 -6.82 -2.59
CA ASP A 201 -13.60 -6.70 -1.98
C ASP A 201 -14.71 -6.37 -2.99
N GLY A 202 -14.34 -6.19 -4.27
CA GLY A 202 -15.23 -5.74 -5.34
C GLY A 202 -15.43 -4.23 -5.41
N SER A 203 -14.65 -3.43 -4.66
CA SER A 203 -14.59 -1.99 -4.86
C SER A 203 -13.93 -1.66 -6.20
N ILE A 204 -14.41 -0.62 -6.87
CA ILE A 204 -13.95 -0.23 -8.20
C ILE A 204 -13.63 1.26 -8.20
N LEU A 205 -12.47 1.60 -8.77
CA LEU A 205 -12.05 2.96 -9.02
C LEU A 205 -11.87 3.15 -10.53
N LYS A 206 -12.33 4.27 -11.06
CA LYS A 206 -12.12 4.67 -12.44
C LYS A 206 -11.39 6.00 -12.49
N ILE A 207 -10.12 5.96 -12.86
CA ILE A 207 -9.29 7.13 -13.08
C ILE A 207 -9.60 7.65 -14.49
N LYS A 208 -10.07 8.90 -14.60
CA LYS A 208 -10.48 9.51 -15.86
C LYS A 208 -9.28 10.10 -16.61
N SER A 209 -9.54 10.86 -17.67
CA SER A 209 -8.49 11.47 -18.49
C SER A 209 -7.69 12.50 -17.70
N ASN A 210 -6.44 12.73 -18.11
CA ASN A 210 -5.58 13.78 -17.56
C ASN A 210 -5.53 13.78 -16.03
N SER A 211 -5.34 12.61 -15.44
CA SER A 211 -5.35 12.43 -13.99
C SER A 211 -4.02 11.86 -13.50
N LYS A 212 -3.64 12.20 -12.27
CA LYS A 212 -2.50 11.62 -11.56
C LYS A 212 -2.94 11.17 -10.18
N VAL A 213 -2.80 9.87 -9.92
CA VAL A 213 -3.26 9.23 -8.69
C VAL A 213 -2.14 8.39 -8.10
N THR A 214 -1.89 8.52 -6.81
CA THR A 214 -0.93 7.70 -6.06
C THR A 214 -1.68 6.69 -5.20
N MET A 215 -1.22 5.45 -5.20
CA MET A 215 -1.75 4.37 -4.37
C MET A 215 -1.25 4.51 -2.94
N LEU A 216 -2.15 4.42 -1.96
CA LEU A 216 -1.84 4.45 -0.53
C LEU A 216 -2.25 3.13 0.13
N PHE A 217 -1.71 2.81 1.31
CA PHE A 217 -2.04 1.60 2.07
C PHE A 217 -3.56 1.35 2.24
N GLU A 218 -4.33 2.38 2.60
CA GLU A 218 -5.79 2.30 2.82
C GLU A 218 -6.59 3.22 1.89
N GLY A 219 -6.05 3.54 0.72
CA GLY A 219 -6.80 4.22 -0.33
C GLY A 219 -5.94 4.85 -1.41
N VAL A 220 -6.22 6.10 -1.78
CA VAL A 220 -5.50 6.77 -2.87
C VAL A 220 -5.34 8.26 -2.60
N GLN A 221 -4.31 8.84 -3.20
CA GLN A 221 -4.14 10.29 -3.31
C GLN A 221 -4.42 10.73 -4.74
N ILE A 222 -5.35 11.65 -4.94
CA ILE A 222 -5.52 12.34 -6.22
C ILE A 222 -4.63 13.59 -6.18
N VAL A 223 -3.61 13.63 -7.04
CA VAL A 223 -2.77 14.81 -7.21
C VAL A 223 -3.52 15.83 -8.07
N PHE A 224 -4.05 15.38 -9.21
CA PHE A 224 -4.93 16.16 -10.07
C PHE A 224 -5.79 15.25 -10.96
N GLY A 225 -6.82 15.82 -11.58
CA GLY A 225 -7.76 15.12 -12.46
C GLY A 225 -8.98 14.61 -11.71
N GLU A 226 -9.63 13.57 -12.23
CA GLU A 226 -10.91 13.07 -11.71
C GLU A 226 -10.88 11.54 -11.56
N THR A 227 -11.40 11.05 -10.45
CA THR A 227 -11.63 9.62 -10.21
C THR A 227 -13.04 9.38 -9.73
N TRP A 228 -13.70 8.39 -10.31
CA TRP A 228 -14.97 7.87 -9.81
C TRP A 228 -14.73 6.63 -8.94
N PHE A 229 -15.49 6.52 -7.86
CA PHE A 229 -15.36 5.50 -6.84
C PHE A 229 -16.69 4.78 -6.67
N ASN A 230 -16.64 3.46 -6.55
CA ASN A 230 -17.73 2.61 -6.08
C ASN A 230 -17.16 1.65 -5.06
N LEU A 231 -17.24 2.06 -3.79
CA LEU A 231 -16.62 1.36 -2.69
C LEU A 231 -17.65 0.46 -2.01
N LYS A 232 -17.31 -0.81 -1.80
CA LYS A 232 -18.12 -1.72 -1.01
C LYS A 232 -17.98 -1.37 0.47
N LYS A 233 -19.04 -1.61 1.23
CA LYS A 233 -19.02 -1.37 2.67
C LYS A 233 -18.10 -2.39 3.34
N GLN A 234 -17.04 -1.90 3.96
CA GLN A 234 -16.09 -2.70 4.71
C GLN A 234 -16.15 -2.38 6.22
N GLY A 235 -15.34 -3.07 7.02
CA GLY A 235 -15.11 -2.71 8.43
C GLY A 235 -14.09 -1.59 8.62
N LYS A 236 -13.43 -1.15 7.55
CA LYS A 236 -12.39 -0.10 7.55
C LYS A 236 -12.80 1.05 6.63
N THR A 237 -12.31 2.25 6.95
CA THR A 237 -12.55 3.46 6.16
C THR A 237 -11.56 3.52 4.99
N PHE A 238 -12.06 3.73 3.79
CA PHE A 238 -11.23 4.05 2.64
C PHE A 238 -10.78 5.51 2.72
N ARG A 239 -9.49 5.76 2.63
CA ARG A 239 -8.89 7.09 2.73
C ARG A 239 -8.62 7.67 1.36
N LEU A 240 -9.30 8.76 1.04
CA LEU A 240 -8.99 9.57 -0.13
C LEU A 240 -8.26 10.85 0.33
N VAL A 241 -7.05 11.06 -0.18
CA VAL A 241 -6.32 12.32 -0.02
C VAL A 241 -6.42 13.09 -1.32
N ILE A 242 -6.83 14.35 -1.27
CA ILE A 242 -6.92 15.19 -2.46
C ILE A 242 -6.63 16.62 -2.07
N TYR A 243 -5.57 17.18 -2.66
CA TYR A 243 -5.03 18.48 -2.25
C TYR A 243 -4.87 18.56 -0.71
N GLN A 244 -5.35 19.63 -0.07
CA GLN A 244 -5.35 19.85 1.38
C GLN A 244 -6.50 19.14 2.12
N THR A 245 -7.24 18.27 1.44
CA THR A 245 -8.45 17.64 1.98
C THR A 245 -8.24 16.13 2.16
N VAL A 246 -8.73 15.60 3.28
CA VAL A 246 -8.77 14.16 3.54
C VAL A 246 -10.22 13.72 3.69
N ALA A 247 -10.62 12.74 2.90
CA ALA A 247 -11.95 12.16 2.93
C ALA A 247 -11.90 10.72 3.46
N GLY A 248 -12.68 10.44 4.50
CA GLY A 248 -12.97 9.11 4.98
C GLY A 248 -14.27 8.59 4.35
N VAL A 249 -14.21 7.43 3.70
CA VAL A 249 -15.34 6.89 2.94
C VAL A 249 -15.66 5.46 3.35
N LEU A 250 -16.95 5.15 3.48
CA LEU A 250 -17.42 3.84 3.89
C LEU A 250 -18.65 3.41 3.10
N GLY A 251 -18.46 2.51 2.13
CA GLY A 251 -19.58 1.95 1.35
C GLY A 251 -20.34 3.00 0.55
N THR A 252 -19.65 3.69 -0.36
CA THR A 252 -20.12 4.92 -1.02
C THR A 252 -19.79 4.88 -2.51
N SER A 253 -20.68 5.42 -3.33
CA SER A 253 -20.37 5.78 -4.73
C SER A 253 -20.33 7.29 -4.87
N PHE A 254 -19.21 7.80 -5.37
CA PHE A 254 -18.96 9.24 -5.50
C PHE A 254 -17.88 9.50 -6.56
N SER A 255 -17.77 10.73 -7.05
CA SER A 255 -16.58 11.19 -7.78
C SER A 255 -15.84 12.24 -6.97
N ALA A 256 -14.52 12.29 -7.15
CA ALA A 256 -13.68 13.35 -6.64
C ALA A 256 -12.74 13.85 -7.72
N SER A 257 -12.54 15.16 -7.78
CA SER A 257 -11.64 15.79 -8.73
C SER A 257 -10.88 16.96 -8.14
N HIS A 258 -9.67 17.20 -8.64
CA HIS A 258 -8.88 18.39 -8.36
C HIS A 258 -8.33 18.97 -9.67
N SER A 259 -8.52 20.27 -9.86
CA SER A 259 -8.01 21.01 -11.01
C SER A 259 -6.91 21.96 -10.57
N GLU A 260 -5.68 21.72 -11.02
CA GLU A 260 -4.54 22.60 -10.72
C GLU A 260 -4.70 23.99 -11.35
N GLU A 261 -5.41 24.10 -12.48
CA GLU A 261 -5.63 25.37 -13.19
C GLU A 261 -6.54 26.32 -12.40
N THR A 262 -7.56 25.77 -11.75
CA THR A 262 -8.57 26.55 -11.02
C THR A 262 -8.41 26.47 -9.50
N ASN A 263 -7.45 25.66 -9.04
CA ASN A 263 -7.28 25.26 -7.64
C ASN A 263 -8.60 24.76 -6.99
N GLU A 264 -9.47 24.15 -7.80
CA GLU A 264 -10.80 23.67 -7.37
C GLU A 264 -10.72 22.18 -7.05
N THR A 265 -11.21 21.82 -5.87
CA THR A 265 -11.48 20.43 -5.49
C THR A 265 -12.97 20.19 -5.38
N LYS A 266 -13.47 19.14 -6.01
CA LYS A 266 -14.90 18.82 -6.07
C LYS A 266 -15.17 17.39 -5.65
N PHE A 267 -16.27 17.18 -4.94
CA PHE A 267 -16.83 15.87 -4.62
C PHE A 267 -18.30 15.82 -5.02
N ASP A 268 -18.71 14.81 -5.78
CA ASP A 268 -20.12 14.55 -6.10
C ASP A 268 -20.54 13.22 -5.48
N VAL A 269 -21.42 13.24 -4.49
CA VAL A 269 -21.84 12.03 -3.77
C VAL A 269 -23.11 11.46 -4.38
N MET A 270 -23.06 10.22 -4.85
CA MET A 270 -24.19 9.54 -5.49
C MET A 270 -24.91 8.57 -4.55
N GLU A 271 -24.15 7.80 -3.76
CA GLU A 271 -24.70 6.85 -2.79
C GLU A 271 -23.80 6.78 -1.55
N GLY A 272 -24.37 6.47 -0.38
CA GLY A 272 -23.61 6.36 0.88
C GLY A 272 -23.31 7.73 1.50
N SER A 273 -22.12 7.91 2.06
CA SER A 273 -21.69 9.21 2.59
C SER A 273 -20.18 9.37 2.54
N VAL A 274 -19.72 10.63 2.45
CA VAL A 274 -18.30 11.00 2.50
C VAL A 274 -18.08 11.91 3.69
N GLU A 275 -17.10 11.62 4.56
CA GLU A 275 -16.68 12.54 5.63
C GLU A 275 -15.42 13.26 5.20
N VAL A 276 -15.53 14.55 4.94
CA VAL A 276 -14.45 15.42 4.50
C VAL A 276 -13.85 16.14 5.72
N THR A 277 -12.54 16.04 5.90
CA THR A 277 -11.81 16.79 6.93
C THR A 277 -11.11 17.99 6.28
N LEU A 278 -11.44 19.19 6.76
CA LEU A 278 -10.85 20.44 6.31
C LEU A 278 -9.81 20.93 7.33
N PRO A 279 -8.66 21.47 6.89
CA PRO A 279 -7.58 21.89 7.78
C PRO A 279 -8.03 22.76 8.96
N ASP A 280 -8.96 23.69 8.73
CA ASP A 280 -9.33 24.71 9.73
C ASP A 280 -10.80 24.67 10.17
N LYS A 281 -11.60 23.76 9.63
CA LYS A 281 -13.07 23.76 9.81
C LYS A 281 -13.64 22.45 10.33
N GLY A 282 -12.78 21.49 10.67
CA GLY A 282 -13.17 20.20 11.21
C GLY A 282 -13.75 19.27 10.14
N LYS A 283 -14.75 18.48 10.53
CA LYS A 283 -15.33 17.41 9.69
C LYS A 283 -16.68 17.83 9.12
N LEU A 284 -16.85 17.65 7.82
CA LEU A 284 -18.10 17.86 7.08
C LEU A 284 -18.56 16.54 6.48
N LYS A 285 -19.80 16.14 6.80
CA LYS A 285 -20.41 14.94 6.21
C LYS A 285 -21.25 15.31 5.00
N LEU A 286 -20.93 14.71 3.86
CA LEU A 286 -21.67 14.81 2.61
C LEU A 286 -22.56 13.58 2.43
N ASN A 287 -23.81 13.80 2.01
CA ASN A 287 -24.84 12.81 1.78
C ASN A 287 -25.13 12.66 0.28
N PRO A 288 -25.89 11.63 -0.14
CA PRO A 288 -26.25 11.44 -1.54
C PRO A 288 -26.98 12.67 -2.10
N GLY A 289 -26.55 13.15 -3.26
CA GLY A 289 -27.03 14.37 -3.87
C GLY A 289 -26.25 15.63 -3.48
N ASP A 290 -25.31 15.55 -2.55
CA ASP A 290 -24.44 16.69 -2.25
C ASP A 290 -23.31 16.79 -3.28
N ARG A 291 -23.10 18.01 -3.78
CA ARG A 291 -21.89 18.44 -4.49
C ARG A 291 -21.14 19.42 -3.60
N TYR A 292 -19.94 19.05 -3.23
CA TYR A 292 -19.03 19.91 -2.49
C TYR A 292 -17.96 20.45 -3.43
N ILE A 293 -17.74 21.76 -3.39
CA ILE A 293 -16.67 22.44 -4.13
C ILE A 293 -15.86 23.26 -3.12
N VAL A 294 -14.54 23.17 -3.20
CA VAL A 294 -13.62 24.00 -2.39
C VAL A 294 -12.51 24.57 -3.26
N ASN A 295 -12.20 25.83 -3.03
CA ASN A 295 -11.14 26.59 -3.67
C ASN A 295 -10.53 27.57 -2.63
N GLU A 296 -9.73 28.53 -3.09
CA GLU A 296 -9.08 29.52 -2.21
C GLU A 296 -10.08 30.45 -1.49
N ASP A 297 -11.24 30.70 -2.10
CA ASP A 297 -12.26 31.61 -1.56
C ASP A 297 -13.15 30.96 -0.49
N GLY A 298 -13.08 29.62 -0.37
CA GLY A 298 -13.84 28.86 0.61
C GLY A 298 -14.42 27.58 0.03
N TYR A 299 -15.55 27.15 0.60
CA TYR A 299 -16.25 25.96 0.13
C TYR A 299 -17.75 26.24 -0.01
N ASP A 300 -18.39 25.48 -0.90
CA ASP A 300 -19.83 25.48 -1.13
C ASP A 300 -20.36 24.04 -1.18
N VAL A 301 -21.60 23.85 -0.73
CA VAL A 301 -22.33 22.58 -0.82
C VAL A 301 -23.65 22.84 -1.53
N THR A 302 -23.81 22.24 -2.71
CA THR A 302 -24.97 22.40 -3.57
C THR A 302 -25.64 21.06 -3.83
N GLU A 303 -26.89 21.09 -4.28
CA GLU A 303 -27.59 19.88 -4.72
C GLU A 303 -27.16 19.49 -6.14
N PHE A 304 -26.93 18.20 -6.33
CA PHE A 304 -26.50 17.58 -7.58
C PHE A 304 -27.45 16.44 -7.94
N ASN A 305 -27.99 16.49 -9.17
CA ASN A 305 -28.76 15.38 -9.71
C ASN A 305 -27.81 14.23 -10.13
N TYR A 306 -27.69 13.25 -9.24
CA TYR A 306 -26.75 12.15 -9.38
C TYR A 306 -27.30 10.93 -10.11
N ALA A 307 -28.61 10.85 -10.36
CA ALA A 307 -29.24 9.62 -10.87
C ALA A 307 -28.71 9.22 -12.26
N ASP A 308 -28.60 10.20 -13.17
CA ASP A 308 -28.09 9.97 -14.52
C ASP A 308 -26.59 9.65 -14.51
N ALA A 309 -25.81 10.37 -13.69
CA ALA A 309 -24.38 10.14 -13.55
C ALA A 309 -24.07 8.76 -12.97
N LEU A 310 -24.80 8.34 -11.93
CA LEU A 310 -24.67 7.01 -11.34
C LEU A 310 -25.01 5.92 -12.37
N LYS A 311 -26.08 6.12 -13.15
CA LYS A 311 -26.49 5.18 -14.20
C LYS A 311 -25.42 5.07 -15.29
N GLU A 312 -24.87 6.19 -15.75
CA GLU A 312 -23.82 6.20 -16.77
C GLU A 312 -22.57 5.45 -16.28
N GLU A 313 -22.12 5.76 -15.06
CA GLU A 313 -20.91 5.14 -14.50
C GLU A 313 -21.13 3.64 -14.24
N THR A 314 -22.29 3.23 -13.75
CA THR A 314 -22.56 1.82 -13.45
C THR A 314 -22.82 0.95 -14.68
N ALA A 315 -23.43 1.51 -15.74
CA ALA A 315 -23.78 0.76 -16.94
C ALA A 315 -22.57 0.20 -17.70
N LEU A 316 -21.40 0.83 -17.56
CA LEU A 316 -20.20 0.48 -18.33
C LEU A 316 -19.23 -0.44 -17.57
N ILE A 317 -19.42 -0.65 -16.26
CA ILE A 317 -18.42 -1.32 -15.40
C ILE A 317 -17.99 -2.69 -15.95
N GLU A 318 -18.94 -3.58 -16.25
CA GLU A 318 -18.61 -4.93 -16.73
C GLU A 318 -17.85 -4.91 -18.06
N THR A 319 -18.21 -3.96 -18.94
CA THR A 319 -17.53 -3.80 -20.23
C THR A 319 -16.11 -3.27 -20.03
N GLU A 320 -15.93 -2.32 -19.12
CA GLU A 320 -14.63 -1.70 -18.82
C GLU A 320 -13.68 -2.65 -18.09
N LEU A 321 -14.19 -3.45 -17.15
CA LEU A 321 -13.44 -4.51 -16.51
C LEU A 321 -12.98 -5.54 -17.53
N ALA A 322 -13.85 -5.94 -18.45
CA ALA A 322 -13.49 -6.87 -19.53
C ALA A 322 -12.42 -6.29 -20.47
N GLN A 323 -12.53 -5.00 -20.84
CA GLN A 323 -11.52 -4.29 -21.65
C GLN A 323 -10.17 -4.22 -20.94
N ALA A 324 -10.19 -3.93 -19.64
CA ALA A 324 -9.01 -3.92 -18.77
C ALA A 324 -8.51 -5.34 -18.40
N LYS A 325 -9.19 -6.40 -18.85
CA LYS A 325 -8.91 -7.80 -18.52
C LYS A 325 -8.93 -8.11 -17.01
N LEU A 326 -9.79 -7.43 -16.26
CA LEU A 326 -9.99 -7.54 -14.80
C LEU A 326 -11.16 -8.46 -14.39
N ASN A 327 -11.33 -9.58 -15.09
CA ASN A 327 -12.45 -10.49 -14.84
C ASN A 327 -12.17 -11.42 -13.65
N ASP A 328 -13.11 -11.52 -12.70
CA ASP A 328 -13.01 -12.41 -11.54
C ASP A 328 -12.97 -13.88 -11.97
N ASN A 329 -11.77 -14.42 -12.07
CA ASN A 329 -11.47 -15.80 -11.73
C ASN A 329 -10.14 -15.75 -11.00
N GLY A 330 -10.21 -15.92 -9.68
CA GLY A 330 -9.20 -15.47 -8.74
C GLY A 330 -7.76 -15.82 -9.07
N ASN A 331 -6.88 -14.92 -8.63
CA ASN A 331 -5.50 -15.21 -8.32
C ASN A 331 -4.70 -15.73 -9.53
N ILE A 332 -4.36 -14.82 -10.45
CA ILE A 332 -3.28 -15.06 -11.41
C ILE A 332 -1.94 -14.80 -10.69
N ASN A 333 -1.65 -15.60 -9.67
CA ASN A 333 -0.27 -15.93 -9.30
C ASN A 333 0.01 -17.32 -9.89
N LYS A 334 0.28 -17.34 -11.19
CA LYS A 334 1.22 -18.32 -11.74
C LYS A 334 2.49 -17.54 -11.99
N ASP A 335 3.42 -17.68 -11.05
CA ASP A 335 4.80 -17.30 -11.23
C ASP A 335 5.33 -17.92 -12.53
N GLU A 336 5.55 -17.09 -13.55
CA GLU A 336 6.44 -17.44 -14.65
C GLU A 336 7.88 -17.27 -14.16
N SER A 337 8.36 -18.25 -13.40
CA SER A 337 9.79 -18.49 -13.28
C SER A 337 10.22 -19.52 -14.34
N ASN A 338 10.96 -19.04 -15.34
CA ASN A 338 11.97 -19.76 -16.13
C ASN A 338 11.71 -21.25 -16.46
N THR A 339 11.49 -21.56 -17.74
CA THR A 339 12.37 -22.51 -18.45
C THR A 339 12.37 -22.20 -19.95
N GLN A 340 13.56 -21.92 -20.48
CA GLN A 340 13.88 -21.81 -21.89
C GLN A 340 14.23 -23.19 -22.47
N GLU A 341 13.84 -23.43 -23.73
CA GLU A 341 14.19 -24.55 -24.64
C GLU A 341 13.60 -25.94 -24.27
N ASP A 342 12.94 -26.70 -25.15
CA ASP A 342 13.27 -26.99 -26.55
C ASP A 342 12.04 -27.22 -27.46
N LYS A 343 12.26 -27.02 -28.76
CA LYS A 343 11.38 -27.46 -29.85
C LYS A 343 11.30 -28.99 -29.91
N GLU A 344 10.09 -29.56 -29.93
CA GLU A 344 9.73 -30.57 -30.93
C GLU A 344 8.22 -30.84 -30.99
N THR A 345 7.84 -31.35 -32.15
CA THR A 345 6.51 -31.52 -32.73
C THR A 345 5.53 -32.41 -31.97
N GLY A 346 4.24 -32.07 -32.04
CA GLY A 346 3.20 -33.07 -32.30
C GLY A 346 2.13 -33.31 -31.24
N THR A 347 0.88 -33.11 -31.69
CA THR A 347 -0.37 -33.79 -31.29
C THR A 347 -1.13 -33.36 -30.03
N LYS A 348 -2.34 -32.85 -30.29
CA LYS A 348 -3.43 -32.52 -29.39
C LYS A 348 -3.75 -33.67 -28.42
N THR A 349 -3.77 -33.38 -27.12
CA THR A 349 -4.59 -34.10 -26.13
C THR A 349 -5.14 -33.12 -25.09
N THR A 350 -6.46 -33.13 -24.92
CA THR A 350 -7.21 -32.37 -23.89
C THR A 350 -7.10 -33.05 -22.53
N PRO A 351 -6.96 -32.33 -21.40
CA PRO A 351 -6.92 -32.97 -20.09
C PRO A 351 -8.33 -33.28 -19.58
N PHE A 352 -8.53 -34.56 -19.27
CA PHE A 352 -9.67 -35.11 -18.54
C PHE A 352 -9.71 -34.56 -17.11
N LEU A 353 -10.87 -34.02 -16.71
CA LEU A 353 -11.18 -33.68 -15.33
C LEU A 353 -11.39 -34.98 -14.52
N ASN A 354 -10.66 -35.14 -13.42
CA ASN A 354 -10.63 -36.36 -12.61
C ASN A 354 -11.85 -36.39 -11.65
N ILE A 355 -12.99 -36.91 -12.11
CA ILE A 355 -14.29 -36.96 -11.39
C ILE A 355 -14.29 -37.97 -10.21
N SER A 356 -13.22 -38.75 -10.04
CA SER A 356 -13.17 -39.87 -9.08
C SER A 356 -13.17 -39.44 -7.60
N THR A 357 -12.55 -38.32 -7.25
CA THR A 357 -12.42 -37.88 -5.84
C THR A 357 -13.69 -37.25 -5.28
N ILE A 358 -14.52 -36.62 -6.11
CA ILE A 358 -15.78 -35.98 -5.66
C ILE A 358 -16.85 -37.03 -5.35
N LEU A 359 -16.90 -38.14 -6.11
CA LEU A 359 -17.87 -39.22 -5.87
C LEU A 359 -17.59 -40.00 -4.58
N ILE A 360 -16.32 -40.13 -4.19
CA ILE A 360 -15.93 -40.81 -2.94
C ILE A 360 -16.41 -40.00 -1.72
N PHE A 361 -16.32 -38.67 -1.74
CA PHE A 361 -16.78 -37.83 -0.64
C PHE A 361 -18.30 -37.85 -0.47
N ILE A 362 -19.05 -37.83 -1.57
CA ILE A 362 -20.53 -37.93 -1.52
C ILE A 362 -20.96 -39.30 -0.96
N GLY A 363 -20.28 -40.38 -1.35
CA GLY A 363 -20.54 -41.73 -0.82
C GLY A 363 -20.35 -41.85 0.70
N VAL A 364 -19.26 -41.28 1.23
CA VAL A 364 -18.97 -41.31 2.68
C VAL A 364 -20.01 -40.50 3.47
N LEU A 365 -20.46 -39.37 2.93
CA LEU A 365 -21.43 -38.49 3.60
C LEU A 365 -22.83 -39.12 3.64
N ILE A 366 -23.23 -39.80 2.56
CA ILE A 366 -24.49 -40.58 2.53
C ILE A 366 -24.44 -41.74 3.53
N PHE A 367 -23.30 -42.44 3.62
CA PHE A 367 -23.14 -43.57 4.54
C PHE A 367 -23.19 -43.12 6.01
N ALA A 368 -22.59 -41.98 6.35
CA ALA A 368 -22.64 -41.42 7.69
C ALA A 368 -24.06 -41.01 8.10
N VAL A 369 -24.84 -40.42 7.19
CA VAL A 369 -26.24 -40.04 7.44
C VAL A 369 -27.12 -41.26 7.67
N ILE A 370 -26.96 -42.31 6.85
CA ILE A 370 -27.71 -43.58 7.00
C ILE A 370 -27.37 -44.25 8.34
N PHE A 371 -26.09 -44.24 8.74
CA PHE A 371 -25.64 -44.83 10.00
C PHE A 371 -26.23 -44.12 11.22
N VAL A 372 -26.29 -42.78 11.21
CA VAL A 372 -26.92 -41.98 12.28
C VAL A 372 -28.43 -42.25 12.36
N ILE A 373 -29.12 -42.41 11.23
CA ILE A 373 -30.55 -42.76 11.20
C ILE A 373 -30.78 -44.15 11.79
N PHE A 374 -29.92 -45.11 11.50
CA PHE A 374 -30.01 -46.47 12.06
C PHE A 374 -29.75 -46.52 13.56
N LEU A 375 -28.81 -45.71 14.06
CA LEU A 375 -28.54 -45.62 15.50
C LEU A 375 -29.67 -44.93 16.28
N LYS A 376 -30.38 -43.96 15.68
CA LYS A 376 -31.55 -43.32 16.30
C LYS A 376 -32.79 -44.22 16.37
N ARG A 377 -32.88 -45.27 15.56
CA ARG A 377 -34.02 -46.22 15.59
C ARG A 377 -33.90 -47.32 16.66
N LYS A 378 -32.77 -47.41 17.37
CA LYS A 378 -32.51 -48.44 18.39
C LYS A 378 -32.54 -47.94 19.83
N LYS A 379 -33.12 -46.76 20.10
CA LYS A 379 -33.44 -46.27 21.44
C LYS A 379 -34.92 -46.10 21.62
#